data_AF-A0A2V5T2U4-F1
#
_entry.id   AF-A0A2V5T2U4-F1
#
_cell.length_a   1.000
_cell.length_b   1.000
_cell.length_c   1.000
_cell.angle_alpha   90.00
_cell.angle_beta   90.00
_cell.angle_gamma   90.00
#
_symmetry.space_group_name_H-M   'P 1'
#
loop_
_entity.id
_entity.type
_entity.pdbx_description
1 polymer ?
#
loop_
_entity_poly.entity_id
_entity_poly.type
_entity_poly.pdbx_seq_one_letter_code
_entity_poly.pdbx_strand_id
1 'polypeptide(L)'
;CGKCSPVHFFWGSFDLAVTRFSGRTAPPHPGGVPHLPDAVTREAYSQEVSSLGFWPGNAAMPTPVFYSYAYPEPPGFKEAKIQPDAALYEPKLREFILPYDAVRTAEKPDEVLLDFAQSAYDAASDLGKWDRVALEEKKPALHLPQQHS
;
A
#
# COMPACT_ATOMS: atom_id res chain seq x y z
N CYS A 1 -3.45 -11.86 -7.27
CA CYS A 1 -3.86 -11.27 -5.98
C CYS A 1 -5.28 -10.76 -6.14
N GLY A 2 -5.96 -10.40 -5.05
CA GLY A 2 -7.38 -10.07 -5.05
C GLY A 2 -7.66 -8.80 -5.84
N LYS A 3 -8.80 -8.16 -5.59
CA LYS A 3 -9.08 -6.86 -6.22
C LYS A 3 -7.95 -5.89 -5.86
N CYS A 4 -7.40 -5.24 -6.89
CA CYS A 4 -6.33 -4.26 -6.79
C CYS A 4 -6.67 -3.09 -7.71
N SER A 5 -6.36 -1.87 -7.29
CA SER A 5 -6.44 -0.72 -8.20
C SER A 5 -5.33 -0.80 -9.26
N PRO A 6 -5.48 -0.11 -10.40
CA PRO A 6 -4.32 0.33 -11.15
C PRO A 6 -3.50 1.32 -10.30
N VAL A 7 -2.29 1.67 -10.75
CA VAL A 7 -1.55 2.78 -10.14
C VAL A 7 -2.30 4.07 -10.43
N HIS A 8 -2.72 4.76 -9.37
CA HIS A 8 -3.36 6.06 -9.44
C HIS A 8 -2.33 7.17 -9.27
N PHE A 9 -2.62 8.32 -9.86
CA PHE A 9 -1.93 9.57 -9.59
C PHE A 9 -2.90 10.54 -8.92
N PHE A 10 -2.53 11.03 -7.73
CA PHE A 10 -3.35 11.96 -6.95
C PHE A 10 -2.83 13.38 -7.10
N TRP A 11 -3.58 14.22 -7.82
CA TRP A 11 -3.16 15.61 -8.08
C TRP A 11 -3.02 16.49 -6.83
N GLY A 12 -3.81 16.23 -5.78
CA GLY A 12 -3.81 17.08 -4.58
C GLY A 12 -2.53 16.95 -3.73
N SER A 13 -2.06 15.71 -3.56
CA SER A 13 -0.87 15.34 -2.81
C SER A 13 0.36 15.16 -3.69
N PHE A 14 0.16 14.98 -5.00
CA PHE A 14 1.19 14.73 -6.00
C PHE A 14 1.92 13.39 -5.82
N ASP A 15 1.19 12.35 -5.41
CA ASP A 15 1.72 11.01 -5.19
C ASP A 15 1.13 9.96 -6.15
N LEU A 16 1.83 8.83 -6.23
CA LEU A 16 1.38 7.63 -6.91
C LEU A 16 0.99 6.58 -5.86
N ALA A 17 -0.12 5.86 -6.07
CA ALA A 17 -0.47 4.76 -5.18
C ALA A 17 -1.13 3.58 -5.91
N VAL A 18 -0.89 2.39 -5.38
CA VAL A 18 -1.61 1.16 -5.71
C VAL A 18 -2.22 0.59 -4.44
N THR A 19 -3.47 0.15 -4.53
CA THR A 19 -4.24 -0.29 -3.37
C THR A 19 -4.77 -1.70 -3.57
N ARG A 20 -4.48 -2.57 -2.61
CA ARG A 20 -5.04 -3.93 -2.50
C ARG A 20 -6.22 -3.92 -1.54
N PHE A 21 -7.21 -4.76 -1.81
CA PHE A 21 -8.44 -4.83 -1.04
C PHE A 21 -8.62 -6.21 -0.41
N SER A 22 -9.11 -6.26 0.83
CA SER A 22 -9.45 -7.54 1.49
C SER A 22 -10.74 -8.17 0.95
N GLY A 23 -11.59 -7.34 0.33
CA GLY A 23 -12.96 -7.69 -0.05
C GLY A 23 -14.02 -7.42 1.03
N ARG A 24 -13.61 -7.01 2.24
CA ARG A 24 -14.51 -6.61 3.32
C ARG A 24 -14.69 -5.08 3.36
N THR A 25 -15.87 -4.65 3.83
CA THR A 25 -16.15 -3.24 4.13
C THR A 25 -15.35 -2.76 5.35
N ALA A 26 -14.91 -1.51 5.32
CA ALA A 26 -14.29 -0.87 6.48
C ALA A 26 -15.31 -0.06 7.30
N PRO A 27 -15.03 0.23 8.58
CA PRO A 27 -15.78 1.23 9.34
C PRO A 27 -15.74 2.61 8.64
N PRO A 28 -16.77 3.45 8.81
CA PRO A 28 -16.77 4.79 8.21
C PRO A 28 -15.57 5.62 8.66
N HIS A 29 -14.88 6.24 7.70
CA HIS A 29 -13.77 7.13 8.00
C HIS A 29 -14.24 8.30 8.88
N PRO A 30 -13.48 8.68 9.93
CA PRO A 30 -13.88 9.74 10.86
C PRO A 30 -14.12 11.09 10.14
N GLY A 31 -13.42 11.32 9.03
CA GLY A 31 -13.50 12.55 8.25
C GLY A 31 -12.54 13.61 8.78
N GLY A 32 -12.84 14.89 8.54
CA GLY A 32 -12.07 16.00 9.08
C GLY A 32 -10.74 16.29 8.37
N VAL A 33 -10.56 15.77 7.16
CA VAL A 33 -9.42 16.13 6.30
C VAL A 33 -9.63 17.55 5.79
N PRO A 34 -8.69 18.49 6.01
CA PRO A 34 -8.85 19.88 5.56
C PRO A 34 -9.14 19.95 4.05
N HIS A 35 -10.14 20.74 3.68
CA HIS A 35 -10.56 20.96 2.29
C HIS A 35 -11.06 19.72 1.52
N LEU A 36 -11.35 18.61 2.21
CA LEU A 36 -11.92 17.40 1.62
C LEU A 36 -13.25 17.04 2.30
N PRO A 37 -14.38 17.00 1.57
CA PRO A 37 -15.65 16.62 2.17
C PRO A 37 -15.62 15.22 2.79
N ASP A 38 -16.22 15.07 3.97
CA ASP A 38 -16.31 13.79 4.68
C ASP A 38 -16.93 12.68 3.83
N ALA A 39 -17.95 12.99 3.03
CA ALA A 39 -18.61 12.04 2.15
C ALA A 39 -17.62 11.44 1.12
N VAL A 40 -16.73 12.26 0.56
CA VAL A 40 -15.70 11.81 -0.38
C VAL A 40 -14.69 10.92 0.34
N THR A 41 -14.25 11.31 1.54
CA THR A 41 -13.30 10.52 2.33
C THR A 41 -13.88 9.18 2.74
N ARG A 42 -15.15 9.14 3.18
CA ARG A 42 -15.83 7.90 3.58
C ARG A 42 -16.07 6.96 2.42
N GLU A 43 -16.33 7.48 1.22
CA GLU A 43 -16.42 6.67 0.01
C GLU A 43 -15.04 6.10 -0.37
N ALA A 44 -14.01 6.94 -0.40
CA ALA A 44 -12.64 6.54 -0.73
C ALA A 44 -12.09 5.44 0.20
N TYR A 45 -12.48 5.48 1.47
CA TYR A 45 -12.09 4.53 2.51
C TYR A 45 -13.28 3.66 2.98
N SER A 46 -14.16 3.24 2.06
CA SER A 46 -15.32 2.39 2.38
C SER A 46 -14.99 0.90 2.51
N GLN A 47 -13.80 0.50 2.08
CA GLN A 47 -13.32 -0.89 2.06
C GLN A 47 -12.05 -1.03 2.88
N GLU A 48 -11.79 -2.24 3.36
CA GLU A 48 -10.50 -2.55 3.98
C GLU A 48 -9.41 -2.64 2.92
N VAL A 49 -8.33 -1.90 3.15
CA VAL A 49 -7.27 -1.68 2.17
C VAL A 49 -5.87 -1.79 2.76
N SER A 50 -4.92 -2.12 1.89
CA SER A 50 -3.50 -1.93 2.08
C SER A 50 -2.98 -1.20 0.85
N SER A 51 -2.45 0.01 1.05
CA SER A 51 -1.93 0.86 -0.01
C SER A 51 -0.41 0.91 0.05
N LEU A 52 0.20 1.01 -1.12
CA LEU A 52 1.61 1.29 -1.31
C LEU A 52 1.71 2.46 -2.29
N GLY A 53 2.54 3.45 -1.98
CA GLY A 53 2.72 4.59 -2.86
C GLY A 53 4.11 5.19 -2.82
N PHE A 54 4.28 6.20 -3.68
CA PHE A 54 5.47 7.03 -3.77
C PHE A 54 5.04 8.49 -3.71
N TRP A 55 5.62 9.23 -2.78
CA TRP A 55 5.42 10.65 -2.63
C TRP A 55 6.76 11.39 -2.82
N PRO A 56 6.88 12.33 -3.77
CA PRO A 56 8.13 13.06 -4.01
C PRO A 56 8.44 14.10 -2.94
N GLY A 57 7.57 14.29 -1.95
CA GLY A 57 7.71 15.33 -0.93
C GLY A 57 7.12 16.66 -1.36
N ASN A 58 7.20 17.64 -0.46
CA ASN A 58 6.82 19.03 -0.68
C ASN A 58 7.70 19.99 0.13
N ALA A 59 7.39 21.28 0.15
CA ALA A 59 8.19 22.26 0.90
C ALA A 59 8.27 21.99 2.42
N ALA A 60 7.27 21.32 3.01
CA ALA A 60 7.24 21.00 4.44
C ALA A 60 7.98 19.69 4.76
N MET A 61 7.93 18.71 3.86
CA MET A 61 8.67 17.45 3.95
C MET A 61 9.29 17.16 2.58
N PRO A 62 10.50 17.69 2.31
CA PRO A 62 11.10 17.66 0.97
C PRO A 62 11.74 16.30 0.64
N THR A 63 11.72 15.35 1.57
CA THR A 63 12.29 14.03 1.40
C THR A 63 11.31 13.13 0.64
N PRO A 64 11.68 12.62 -0.55
CA PRO A 64 10.87 11.65 -1.25
C PRO A 64 10.83 10.32 -0.49
N VAL A 65 9.66 9.70 -0.43
CA VAL A 65 9.47 8.45 0.29
C VAL A 65 8.57 7.50 -0.51
N PHE A 66 8.84 6.21 -0.41
CA PHE A 66 7.81 5.20 -0.57
C PHE A 66 7.05 5.08 0.74
N TYR A 67 5.75 4.88 0.68
CA TYR A 67 4.92 4.78 1.87
C TYR A 67 3.96 3.60 1.76
N SER A 68 3.54 3.04 2.90
CA SER A 68 2.50 2.02 2.95
C SER A 68 1.66 2.14 4.20
N TYR A 69 0.34 1.99 4.04
CA TYR A 69 -0.61 2.04 5.13
C TYR A 69 -1.71 1.00 4.96
N ALA A 70 -2.44 0.74 6.04
CA ALA A 70 -3.64 -0.07 6.03
C ALA A 70 -4.82 0.72 6.61
N TYR A 71 -6.00 0.56 6.02
CA TYR A 71 -7.23 1.14 6.56
C TYR A 71 -8.33 0.06 6.66
N PRO A 72 -8.99 -0.10 7.81
CA PRO A 72 -8.56 0.45 9.11
C PRO A 72 -7.19 -0.14 9.48
N GLU A 73 -6.40 0.61 10.25
CA GLU A 73 -5.11 0.12 10.75
C GLU A 73 -5.35 -1.11 11.66
N PRO A 74 -4.84 -2.31 11.31
CA PRO A 74 -5.02 -3.49 12.14
C PRO A 74 -4.28 -3.35 13.48
N PRO A 75 -4.80 -3.93 14.58
CA PRO A 75 -4.07 -3.98 15.85
C PRO A 75 -2.69 -4.62 15.67
N GLY A 76 -1.64 -3.96 16.18
CA GLY A 76 -0.25 -4.42 16.05
C GLY A 76 0.48 -3.93 14.79
N PHE A 77 -0.22 -3.25 13.86
CA PHE A 77 0.36 -2.89 12.57
C PHE A 77 1.51 -1.90 12.73
N LYS A 78 1.35 -0.86 13.57
CA LYS A 78 2.40 0.13 13.82
C LYS A 78 3.67 -0.43 14.49
N GLU A 79 3.57 -1.62 15.11
CA GLU A 79 4.70 -2.34 15.72
C GLU A 79 5.30 -3.41 14.79
N ALA A 80 4.72 -3.64 13.62
CA ALA A 80 5.21 -4.65 12.69
C ALA A 80 6.63 -4.34 12.23
N LYS A 81 7.47 -5.38 12.12
CA LYS A 81 8.81 -5.27 11.56
C LYS A 81 8.73 -5.28 10.05
N ILE A 82 8.92 -4.11 9.45
CA ILE A 82 8.93 -3.92 8.00
C ILE A 82 10.38 -3.95 7.52
N GLN A 83 10.59 -4.57 6.36
CA GLN A 83 11.87 -4.60 5.68
C GLN A 83 11.91 -3.50 4.61
N PRO A 84 13.08 -3.00 4.20
CA PRO A 84 14.38 -3.18 4.86
C PRO A 84 14.44 -2.45 6.22
N ASP A 85 15.52 -2.60 6.98
CA ASP A 85 15.74 -1.88 8.25
C ASP A 85 15.68 -0.34 8.14
N ALA A 86 15.81 0.19 6.91
CA ALA A 86 15.64 1.62 6.63
C ALA A 86 14.17 2.07 6.64
N ALA A 87 13.21 1.15 6.61
CA ALA A 87 11.79 1.44 6.71
C ALA A 87 11.41 1.73 8.17
N LEU A 88 10.54 2.72 8.39
CA LEU A 88 10.10 3.11 9.73
C LEU A 88 8.63 3.53 9.73
N TYR A 89 7.97 3.39 10.87
CA TYR A 89 6.61 3.87 11.05
C TYR A 89 6.61 5.36 11.41
N GLU A 90 5.88 6.20 10.66
CA GLU A 90 5.67 7.61 10.95
C GLU A 90 4.33 7.82 11.68
N PRO A 91 4.33 8.03 13.01
CA PRO A 91 3.10 8.04 13.79
C PRO A 91 2.13 9.17 13.43
N LYS A 92 2.63 10.29 12.89
CA LYS A 92 1.78 11.42 12.48
C LYS A 92 0.98 11.11 11.23
N LEU A 93 1.57 10.35 10.30
CA LEU A 93 0.91 9.93 9.07
C LEU A 93 0.12 8.63 9.28
N ARG A 94 0.53 7.82 10.26
CA ARG A 94 0.03 6.46 10.51
C ARG A 94 0.36 5.50 9.35
N GLU A 95 1.58 5.62 8.84
CA GLU A 95 2.06 4.89 7.69
C GLU A 95 3.49 4.44 7.92
N PHE A 96 3.90 3.35 7.28
CA PHE A 96 5.31 3.04 7.10
C PHE A 96 5.88 3.88 5.97
N ILE A 97 7.10 4.38 6.15
CA ILE A 97 7.85 5.11 5.12
C ILE A 97 9.20 4.43 4.88
N LEU A 98 9.62 4.43 3.63
CA LEU A 98 10.95 4.03 3.19
C LEU A 98 11.55 5.20 2.40
N PRO A 99 12.64 5.83 2.89
CA PRO A 99 13.29 6.92 2.17
C PRO A 99 13.72 6.51 0.76
N TYR A 100 13.39 7.33 -0.23
CA TYR A 100 13.80 7.09 -1.62
C TYR A 100 15.32 6.93 -1.76
N ASP A 101 16.09 7.66 -0.96
CA ASP A 101 17.55 7.59 -0.94
C ASP A 101 18.08 6.20 -0.53
N ALA A 102 17.37 5.49 0.35
CA ALA A 102 17.72 4.12 0.72
C ALA A 102 17.50 3.15 -0.43
N VAL A 103 16.49 3.38 -1.27
CA VAL A 103 16.21 2.56 -2.46
C VAL A 103 17.20 2.90 -3.57
N ARG A 104 17.37 4.18 -3.91
CA ARG A 104 18.18 4.60 -5.08
C ARG A 104 19.68 4.28 -4.94
N THR A 105 20.18 4.17 -3.70
CA THR A 105 21.60 3.92 -3.43
C THR A 105 21.88 2.46 -3.09
N ALA A 106 20.85 1.63 -2.98
CA ALA A 106 21.01 0.19 -2.76
C ALA A 106 21.67 -0.48 -3.97
N GLU A 107 22.43 -1.55 -3.71
CA GLU A 107 22.99 -2.40 -4.76
C GLU A 107 21.89 -3.03 -5.63
N LYS A 108 20.72 -3.27 -5.03
CA LYS A 108 19.56 -3.88 -5.67
C LYS A 108 18.27 -3.12 -5.33
N PRO A 109 18.02 -1.97 -5.98
CA PRO A 109 16.89 -1.10 -5.68
C PRO A 109 15.53 -1.80 -5.76
N ASP A 110 15.34 -2.65 -6.77
CA ASP A 110 14.09 -3.39 -6.99
C ASP A 110 13.78 -4.36 -5.84
N GLU A 111 14.80 -5.10 -5.37
CA GLU A 111 14.65 -6.03 -4.24
C GLU A 111 14.29 -5.25 -2.96
N VAL A 112 14.97 -4.13 -2.69
CA VAL A 112 14.68 -3.30 -1.51
C VAL A 112 13.25 -2.76 -1.51
N LEU A 113 12.77 -2.26 -2.65
CA LEU A 113 11.41 -1.75 -2.75
C LEU A 113 10.37 -2.88 -2.66
N LEU A 114 10.65 -4.03 -3.26
CA LEU A 114 9.77 -5.19 -3.18
C LEU A 114 9.69 -5.77 -1.76
N ASP A 115 10.81 -5.80 -1.03
CA ASP A 115 10.82 -6.23 0.38
C ASP A 115 9.95 -5.32 1.25
N PHE A 116 10.00 -4.01 1.01
CA PHE A 116 9.11 -3.05 1.67
C PHE A 116 7.64 -3.25 1.31
N ALA A 117 7.35 -3.32 0.01
CA ALA A 117 6.00 -3.56 -0.47
C ALA A 117 5.40 -4.87 0.09
N GLN A 118 6.20 -5.93 0.12
CA GLN A 118 5.77 -7.26 0.53
C GLN A 118 5.61 -7.33 2.05
N SER A 119 6.61 -6.89 2.83
CA SER A 119 6.55 -6.96 4.29
C SER A 119 5.44 -6.07 4.87
N ALA A 120 5.21 -4.88 4.30
CA ALA A 120 4.09 -4.02 4.73
C ALA A 120 2.73 -4.64 4.40
N TYR A 121 2.60 -5.27 3.22
CA TYR A 121 1.38 -5.99 2.85
C TYR A 121 1.14 -7.23 3.73
N ASP A 122 2.17 -8.01 4.01
CA ASP A 122 2.08 -9.19 4.88
C ASP A 122 1.64 -8.76 6.29
N ALA A 123 2.25 -7.71 6.85
CA ALA A 123 1.82 -7.14 8.13
C ALA A 123 0.35 -6.71 8.11
N ALA A 124 -0.10 -6.00 7.07
CA ALA A 124 -1.49 -5.53 6.97
C ALA A 124 -2.47 -6.71 6.84
N SER A 125 -2.18 -7.66 5.95
CA SER A 125 -3.08 -8.75 5.62
C SER A 125 -3.13 -9.83 6.71
N ASP A 126 -2.01 -10.14 7.36
CA ASP A 126 -1.95 -11.14 8.43
C ASP A 126 -2.60 -10.61 9.71
N LEU A 127 -2.26 -9.39 10.14
CA LEU A 127 -2.88 -8.75 11.33
C LEU A 127 -4.34 -8.41 11.08
N GLY A 128 -4.68 -8.02 9.85
CA GLY A 128 -6.05 -7.82 9.39
C GLY A 128 -6.84 -9.12 9.24
N LYS A 129 -6.20 -10.30 9.29
CA LYS A 129 -6.83 -11.61 9.07
C LYS A 129 -7.57 -11.69 7.73
N TRP A 130 -6.91 -11.27 6.66
CA TRP A 130 -7.44 -11.35 5.31
C TRP A 130 -7.44 -12.81 4.83
N ASP A 131 -8.45 -13.21 4.06
CA ASP A 131 -8.47 -14.52 3.40
C ASP A 131 -7.56 -14.49 2.15
N ARG A 132 -6.25 -14.55 2.37
CA ARG A 132 -5.25 -14.43 1.30
C ARG A 132 -5.40 -15.52 0.24
N VAL A 133 -5.82 -16.72 0.62
CA VAL A 133 -6.03 -17.85 -0.30
C VAL A 133 -7.16 -17.53 -1.29
N ALA A 134 -8.25 -16.92 -0.82
CA ALA A 134 -9.32 -16.46 -1.71
C ALA A 134 -8.90 -15.29 -2.62
N LEU A 135 -7.85 -14.54 -2.23
CA LEU A 135 -7.30 -13.43 -3.02
C LEU A 135 -6.22 -13.90 -4.00
N GLU A 136 -5.79 -15.16 -4.01
CA GLU A 136 -4.82 -15.60 -5.01
C GLU A 136 -5.44 -15.67 -6.41
N GLU A 137 -4.74 -15.13 -7.41
CA GLU A 137 -5.20 -15.20 -8.79
C GLU A 137 -5.00 -16.63 -9.29
N LYS A 138 -6.10 -17.33 -9.55
CA LYS A 138 -6.06 -18.60 -10.28
C LYS A 138 -6.07 -18.29 -11.77
N LYS A 139 -4.88 -18.24 -12.37
CA LYS A 139 -4.76 -18.09 -13.83
C LYS A 139 -5.53 -19.24 -14.50
N PRO A 140 -6.48 -18.94 -15.41
CA PRO A 140 -7.15 -19.98 -16.15
C PRO A 140 -6.12 -20.76 -16.98
N ALA A 141 -6.30 -22.07 -17.10
CA ALA A 141 -5.53 -22.88 -18.04
C ALA A 141 -5.91 -22.45 -19.47
N LEU A 142 -5.19 -21.47 -20.01
CA LEU A 142 -5.30 -21.12 -21.41
C LEU A 142 -4.61 -22.22 -22.21
N HIS A 143 -5.40 -23.05 -22.92
CA HIS A 143 -4.86 -23.94 -23.94
C HIS A 143 -4.23 -23.08 -25.04
N LEU A 144 -2.92 -22.84 -24.94
CA LEU A 144 -2.13 -22.36 -26.07
C LEU A 144 -2.07 -23.50 -27.09
N PRO A 145 -2.50 -23.29 -28.35
CA PRO A 145 -2.27 -24.29 -29.39
C PRO A 145 -0.77 -24.51 -29.51
N GLN A 146 -0.35 -25.78 -29.47
CA GLN A 146 1.03 -26.19 -29.68
C GLN A 146 1.53 -25.54 -30.97
N GLN A 147 2.62 -24.80 -30.88
CA GLN A 147 3.33 -24.34 -32.07
C GLN A 147 3.86 -25.59 -32.78
N HIS A 148 3.25 -25.92 -33.92
CA HIS A 148 3.80 -26.89 -34.86
C HIS A 148 5.15 -26.35 -35.34
N SER A 149 6.19 -27.16 -35.12
CA SER A 149 7.57 -26.92 -35.58
C SER A 149 7.68 -26.93 -37.10
#